data_AF-A0A822EZQ8-F1
#
_entry.id   AF-A0A822EZQ8-F1
#
_cell.length_a   1.000
_cell.length_b   1.000
_cell.length_c   1.000
_cell.angle_alpha   90.00
_cell.angle_beta   90.00
_cell.angle_gamma   90.00
#
_symmetry.space_group_name_H-M   'P 1'
#
loop_
_entity.id
_entity.type
_entity.pdbx_description
1 polymer ?
#
loop_
_entity_poly.entity_id
_entity_poly.type
_entity_poly.pdbx_seq_one_letter_code
_entity_poly.pdbx_strand_id
1 'polypeptide(L)'
;DESVAPSINPDGLEKSIYGDCSSATGRYTLNNIDLNRNFPDYYGATLSSSIRAQETSAIMSWLANVSFVLSANFHGGAFVINTPLDRYYVGRVSTSDDDDIYQMVAHSYINRTKQINENCANEFMNTSYVIRGADWYEIVGGMQDYGYFNYGTIELTIEISCCKYP
;
A
#
# COMPACT_ATOMS: atom_id res chain seq x y z
N ASP A 1 20.42 9.47 -3.13
CA ASP A 1 20.11 9.20 -1.71
C ASP A 1 18.91 8.30 -1.61
N GLU A 2 18.93 7.39 -0.64
CA GLU A 2 17.85 6.44 -0.35
C GLU A 2 17.27 6.76 1.03
N SER A 3 15.98 6.49 1.20
CA SER A 3 15.20 6.82 2.38
C SER A 3 14.41 5.60 2.84
N VAL A 4 14.45 5.29 4.14
CA VAL A 4 13.79 4.11 4.69
C VAL A 4 13.07 4.48 5.98
N ALA A 5 11.77 4.17 6.04
CA ALA A 5 10.96 4.22 7.25
C ALA A 5 10.60 2.78 7.66
N PRO A 6 11.30 2.16 8.63
CA PRO A 6 11.10 0.74 8.96
C PRO A 6 9.69 0.41 9.46
N SER A 7 9.04 1.36 10.13
CA SER A 7 7.64 1.28 10.53
C SER A 7 7.02 2.67 10.55
N ILE A 8 5.85 2.79 9.93
CA ILE A 8 5.04 4.01 9.97
C ILE A 8 3.90 3.93 11.02
N ASN A 9 3.74 2.77 11.67
CA ASN A 9 2.80 2.55 12.78
C ASN A 9 3.48 1.76 13.92
N PRO A 10 4.46 2.36 14.62
CA PRO A 10 5.15 1.67 15.71
C PRO A 10 4.21 1.31 16.88
N ASP A 11 3.23 2.17 17.18
CA ASP A 11 2.27 1.93 18.26
C ASP A 11 1.37 0.71 17.99
N GLY A 12 0.99 0.50 16.73
CA GLY A 12 0.28 -0.69 16.28
C GLY A 12 1.15 -1.94 16.42
N LEU A 13 2.41 -1.86 15.98
CA LEU A 13 3.36 -2.98 16.04
C LEU A 13 3.56 -3.51 17.46
N GLU A 14 3.66 -2.64 18.47
CA GLU A 14 3.81 -3.03 19.88
C GLU A 14 2.58 -3.80 20.43
N LYS A 15 1.42 -3.66 19.80
CA LYS A 15 0.21 -4.41 20.15
C LYS A 15 0.05 -5.69 19.35
N SER A 16 0.76 -5.83 18.24
CA SER A 16 0.68 -7.00 17.36
C SER A 16 1.21 -8.25 18.07
N ILE A 17 0.68 -9.41 17.72
CA ILE A 17 1.05 -10.69 18.32
C ILE A 17 1.91 -11.46 17.31
N TYR A 18 3.13 -11.82 17.72
CA TYR A 18 4.01 -12.68 16.91
C TYR A 18 3.34 -14.03 16.63
N GLY A 19 3.39 -14.50 15.38
CA GLY A 19 2.71 -15.70 14.89
C GLY A 19 1.25 -15.49 14.49
N ASP A 20 0.69 -14.28 14.66
CA ASP A 20 -0.66 -13.97 14.21
C ASP A 20 -0.68 -13.68 12.70
N CYS A 21 -1.19 -14.65 11.94
CA CYS A 21 -1.21 -14.56 10.49
C CYS A 21 -2.41 -13.81 9.91
N SER A 22 -3.50 -13.60 10.66
CA SER A 22 -4.79 -13.24 10.06
C SER A 22 -5.54 -12.11 10.75
N SER A 23 -5.34 -11.87 12.04
CA SER A 23 -6.12 -10.87 12.76
C SER A 23 -5.78 -9.43 12.36
N ALA A 24 -6.52 -8.47 12.92
CA ALA A 24 -6.25 -7.04 12.77
C ALA A 24 -5.59 -6.44 14.04
N THR A 25 -5.14 -7.28 14.98
CA THR A 25 -4.47 -6.84 16.20
C THR A 25 -3.19 -6.09 15.82
N GLY A 26 -3.08 -4.84 16.28
CA GLY A 26 -1.96 -3.95 15.94
C GLY A 26 -1.99 -3.32 14.54
N ARG A 27 -3.05 -3.57 13.74
CA ARG A 27 -3.21 -2.92 12.41
C ARG A 27 -3.38 -1.41 12.51
N TYR A 28 -4.23 -0.96 13.43
CA TYR A 28 -4.64 0.43 13.57
C TYR A 28 -3.68 1.20 14.48
N THR A 29 -3.68 2.54 14.40
CA THR A 29 -2.96 3.40 15.35
C THR A 29 -3.54 3.29 16.77
N LEU A 30 -2.91 3.95 17.76
CA LEU A 30 -3.43 4.04 19.12
C LEU A 30 -4.88 4.58 19.18
N ASN A 31 -5.25 5.47 18.24
CA ASN A 31 -6.58 6.07 18.14
C ASN A 31 -7.54 5.28 17.23
N ASN A 32 -7.22 4.02 16.93
CA ASN A 32 -8.04 3.12 16.11
C ASN A 32 -8.27 3.64 14.68
N ILE A 33 -7.26 4.29 14.09
CA ILE A 33 -7.28 4.79 12.71
C ILE A 33 -6.50 3.83 11.82
N ASP A 34 -7.07 3.48 10.67
CA ASP A 34 -6.36 2.73 9.62
C ASP A 34 -5.56 3.74 8.79
N LEU A 35 -4.23 3.71 8.90
CA LEU A 35 -3.37 4.64 8.18
C LEU A 35 -3.55 4.54 6.66
N ASN A 36 -3.80 3.34 6.13
CA ASN A 36 -4.04 3.14 4.70
C ASN A 36 -5.49 3.43 4.28
N ARG A 37 -6.25 4.14 5.11
CA ARG A 37 -7.56 4.76 4.81
C ARG A 37 -7.63 6.23 5.25
N ASN A 38 -6.50 6.79 5.67
CA ASN A 38 -6.44 8.09 6.33
C ASN A 38 -5.78 9.17 5.48
N PHE A 39 -5.24 8.86 4.30
CA PHE A 39 -4.74 9.87 3.35
C PHE A 39 -5.89 10.61 2.65
N PRO A 40 -5.70 11.86 2.18
CA PRO A 40 -6.71 12.53 1.38
C PRO A 40 -6.90 11.78 0.07
N ASP A 41 -8.13 11.47 -0.28
CA ASP A 41 -8.45 10.82 -1.54
C ASP A 41 -8.49 11.84 -2.67
N TYR A 42 -7.98 11.47 -3.85
CA TYR A 42 -7.98 12.37 -5.02
C TYR A 42 -9.39 12.75 -5.47
N TYR A 43 -10.40 11.91 -5.21
CA TYR A 43 -11.80 12.16 -5.61
C TYR A 43 -12.60 13.00 -4.61
N GLY A 44 -11.95 13.54 -3.56
CA GLY A 44 -12.54 14.47 -2.60
C GLY A 44 -12.58 13.93 -1.17
N ALA A 45 -13.05 14.77 -0.23
CA ALA A 45 -13.10 14.42 1.17
C ALA A 45 -14.04 13.24 1.41
N THR A 46 -13.48 12.09 1.79
CA THR A 46 -14.24 10.93 2.23
C THR A 46 -14.57 11.09 3.72
N LEU A 47 -15.74 10.56 4.13
CA LEU A 47 -16.23 10.64 5.50
C LEU A 47 -15.26 10.04 6.55
N SER A 48 -14.26 9.25 6.13
CA SER A 48 -13.21 8.70 7.00
C SER A 48 -12.12 9.70 7.41
N SER A 49 -12.16 10.93 6.90
CA SER A 49 -11.08 11.92 7.03
C SER A 49 -11.24 12.97 8.15
N SER A 50 -12.24 12.85 9.03
CA SER A 50 -12.48 13.90 10.04
C SER A 50 -11.35 14.06 11.05
N ILE A 51 -10.55 13.02 11.28
CA ILE A 51 -9.35 13.07 12.14
C ILE A 51 -8.17 12.48 11.37
N ARG A 52 -7.15 13.31 11.19
CA ARG A 52 -5.86 12.92 10.60
C ARG A 52 -4.96 12.35 11.70
N ALA A 53 -4.44 11.15 11.49
CA ALA A 53 -3.44 10.57 12.38
C ALA A 53 -2.11 11.35 12.29
N GLN A 54 -1.33 11.33 13.37
CA GLN A 54 -0.04 12.03 13.41
C GLN A 54 0.95 11.41 12.41
N GLU A 55 0.93 10.09 12.29
CA GLU A 55 1.74 9.29 11.38
C GLU A 55 1.42 9.64 9.93
N THR A 56 0.14 9.71 9.58
CA THR A 56 -0.30 10.16 8.24
C THR A 56 0.21 11.57 7.96
N SER A 57 0.10 12.49 8.93
CA SER A 57 0.57 13.88 8.76
C SER A 57 2.09 13.95 8.57
N ALA A 58 2.84 13.11 9.29
CA ALA A 58 4.29 13.02 9.18
C ALA A 58 4.70 12.53 7.79
N ILE A 59 4.07 11.48 7.26
CA ILE A 59 4.34 10.98 5.91
C ILE A 59 3.93 11.99 4.84
N MET A 60 2.79 12.65 4.98
CA MET A 60 2.40 13.72 4.05
C MET A 60 3.43 14.85 4.01
N SER A 61 3.92 15.27 5.17
CA SER A 61 4.98 16.28 5.28
C SER A 61 6.28 15.78 4.65
N TRP A 62 6.61 14.51 4.82
CA TRP A 62 7.82 13.92 4.25
C TRP A 62 7.77 13.89 2.71
N LEU A 63 6.66 13.41 2.14
CA LEU A 63 6.40 13.42 0.70
C LEU A 63 6.42 14.86 0.12
N ALA A 64 5.95 15.85 0.87
CA ALA A 64 5.99 17.25 0.44
C ALA A 64 7.39 17.87 0.45
N ASN A 65 8.29 17.38 1.32
CA ASN A 65 9.62 17.95 1.51
C ASN A 65 10.71 17.24 0.70
N VAL A 66 10.45 16.03 0.21
CA VAL A 66 11.41 15.24 -0.55
C VAL A 66 10.77 14.82 -1.87
N SER A 67 11.44 15.14 -2.98
CA SER A 67 10.99 14.75 -4.33
C SER A 67 11.29 13.28 -4.60
N PHE A 68 10.47 12.39 -4.02
CA PHE A 68 10.55 10.96 -4.29
C PHE A 68 10.12 10.66 -5.73
N VAL A 69 10.96 9.92 -6.45
CA VAL A 69 10.62 9.44 -7.80
C VAL A 69 9.91 8.09 -7.74
N LEU A 70 10.45 7.18 -6.94
CA LEU A 70 9.96 5.83 -6.74
C LEU A 70 9.88 5.53 -5.23
N SER A 71 8.79 4.89 -4.81
CA SER A 71 8.52 4.48 -3.44
C SER A 71 7.93 3.07 -3.43
N ALA A 72 8.04 2.39 -2.29
CA ALA A 72 7.33 1.16 -2.02
C ALA A 72 6.93 1.11 -0.56
N ASN A 73 5.66 0.82 -0.30
CA ASN A 73 5.14 0.55 1.03
C ASN A 73 4.88 -0.95 1.18
N PHE A 74 5.24 -1.52 2.33
CA PHE A 74 5.24 -2.97 2.55
C PHE A 74 4.09 -3.39 3.46
N HIS A 75 3.39 -4.43 3.06
CA HIS A 75 2.22 -4.98 3.74
C HIS A 75 2.32 -6.50 3.88
N GLY A 76 1.48 -7.07 4.74
CA GLY A 76 1.31 -8.50 4.91
C GLY A 76 -0.16 -8.90 4.97
N GLY A 77 -0.42 -10.16 4.65
CA GLY A 77 -1.75 -10.76 4.50
C GLY A 77 -1.97 -11.37 3.11
N ALA A 78 -1.12 -11.05 2.14
CA ALA A 78 -1.12 -11.62 0.80
C ALA A 78 0.31 -11.72 0.25
N PHE A 79 0.46 -12.25 -0.96
CA PHE A 79 1.71 -12.20 -1.72
C PHE A 79 1.45 -11.75 -3.14
N VAL A 80 1.56 -10.44 -3.36
CA VAL A 80 1.22 -9.77 -4.62
C VAL A 80 1.83 -8.36 -4.63
N ILE A 81 2.14 -7.84 -5.82
CA ILE A 81 2.43 -6.42 -6.00
C ILE A 81 1.15 -5.71 -6.41
N ASN A 82 0.65 -4.84 -5.54
CA ASN A 82 -0.48 -3.99 -5.79
C ASN A 82 0.00 -2.69 -6.45
N THR A 83 -0.58 -2.38 -7.60
CA THR A 83 -0.29 -1.20 -8.41
C THR A 83 -1.50 -0.25 -8.40
N PRO A 84 -1.30 1.06 -8.59
CA PRO A 84 -2.41 1.98 -8.76
C PRO A 84 -3.29 1.66 -9.97
N LEU A 85 -4.56 2.09 -10.00
CA LEU A 85 -5.23 2.81 -8.91
C LEU A 85 -5.86 1.86 -7.91
N ASP A 86 -5.97 2.33 -6.67
CA ASP A 86 -6.63 1.62 -5.57
C ASP A 86 -8.17 1.75 -5.60
N ARG A 87 -8.71 2.57 -6.50
CA ARG A 87 -10.15 2.80 -6.66
C ARG A 87 -10.52 3.03 -8.12
N TYR A 88 -11.69 2.52 -8.54
CA TYR A 88 -12.22 2.82 -9.87
C TYR A 88 -12.63 4.29 -9.97
N TYR A 89 -12.27 4.91 -11.08
CA TYR A 89 -12.96 6.12 -11.52
C TYR A 89 -14.32 5.74 -12.08
N VAL A 90 -15.39 6.46 -11.72
CA VAL A 90 -16.75 6.17 -12.17
C VAL A 90 -16.77 6.04 -13.70
N GLY A 91 -17.03 4.82 -14.19
CA GLY A 91 -17.09 4.51 -15.63
C GLY A 91 -15.76 4.30 -16.35
N ARG A 92 -14.64 4.08 -15.63
CA ARG A 92 -13.32 3.75 -16.22
C ARG A 92 -12.63 2.57 -15.53
N VAL A 93 -11.64 2.02 -16.22
CA VAL A 93 -10.69 1.02 -15.70
C VAL A 93 -9.80 1.66 -14.63
N SER A 94 -9.38 0.88 -13.64
CA SER A 94 -8.52 1.34 -12.54
C SER A 94 -7.05 1.48 -12.93
N THR A 95 -6.78 2.25 -13.97
CA THR A 95 -5.42 2.45 -14.53
C THR A 95 -4.94 3.85 -14.27
N SER A 96 -3.68 3.99 -13.83
CA SER A 96 -2.94 5.25 -13.88
C SER A 96 -2.48 5.55 -15.32
N ASP A 97 -2.08 6.80 -15.57
CA ASP A 97 -1.51 7.19 -16.87
C ASP A 97 -0.12 6.56 -17.08
N ASP A 98 0.56 6.17 -15.99
CA ASP A 98 1.87 5.51 -15.98
C ASP A 98 1.79 3.98 -15.72
N ASP A 99 0.66 3.33 -16.05
CA ASP A 99 0.45 1.89 -15.79
C ASP A 99 1.58 1.02 -16.34
N ASP A 100 2.15 1.36 -17.50
CA ASP A 100 3.28 0.63 -18.09
C ASP A 100 4.55 0.67 -17.22
N ILE A 101 4.87 1.82 -16.61
CA ILE A 101 5.95 1.97 -15.64
C ILE A 101 5.65 1.15 -14.40
N TYR A 102 4.41 1.20 -13.88
CA TYR A 102 3.99 0.38 -12.73
C TYR A 102 4.16 -1.11 -13.00
N GLN A 103 3.67 -1.60 -14.15
CA GLN A 103 3.83 -3.00 -14.55
C GLN A 103 5.32 -3.37 -14.67
N MET A 104 6.15 -2.51 -15.28
CA MET A 104 7.59 -2.75 -15.41
C MET A 104 8.26 -2.89 -14.05
N VAL A 105 8.04 -1.94 -13.13
CA VAL A 105 8.68 -1.95 -11.80
C VAL A 105 8.16 -3.11 -10.95
N ALA A 106 6.84 -3.34 -10.93
CA ALA A 106 6.22 -4.45 -10.20
C ALA A 106 6.76 -5.80 -10.67
N HIS A 107 6.84 -6.01 -11.99
CA HIS A 107 7.41 -7.23 -12.54
C HIS A 107 8.91 -7.37 -12.27
N SER A 108 9.66 -6.27 -12.16
CA SER A 108 11.07 -6.32 -11.78
C SER A 108 11.29 -6.88 -10.36
N TYR A 109 10.38 -6.54 -9.43
CA TYR A 109 10.42 -7.02 -8.07
C TYR A 109 9.98 -8.48 -7.98
N ILE A 110 8.77 -8.78 -8.48
CA ILE A 110 8.15 -10.11 -8.28
C ILE A 110 8.89 -11.22 -9.00
N ASN A 111 9.52 -10.95 -10.15
CA ASN A 111 10.32 -11.96 -10.85
C ASN A 111 11.59 -12.37 -10.08
N ARG A 112 12.05 -11.54 -9.14
CA ARG A 112 13.19 -11.86 -8.26
C ARG A 112 12.76 -12.54 -6.96
N THR A 113 11.53 -12.33 -6.51
CA THR A 113 11.07 -12.76 -5.17
C THR A 113 10.05 -13.89 -5.18
N LYS A 114 9.38 -14.17 -6.31
CA LYS A 114 8.31 -15.18 -6.37
C LYS A 114 8.72 -16.60 -5.96
N GLN A 115 10.00 -16.95 -6.08
CA GLN A 115 10.52 -18.25 -5.65
C GLN A 115 10.67 -18.37 -4.13
N ILE A 116 10.62 -17.25 -3.39
CA ILE A 116 10.87 -17.22 -1.94
C ILE A 116 9.59 -17.57 -1.15
N ASN A 117 8.40 -17.47 -1.77
CA ASN A 117 7.13 -17.52 -1.05
C ASN A 117 6.16 -18.61 -1.55
N GLU A 118 6.69 -19.83 -1.75
CA GLU A 118 5.93 -21.00 -2.21
C GLU A 118 4.79 -21.44 -1.25
N ASN A 119 4.79 -20.95 -0.01
CA ASN A 119 3.80 -21.32 1.01
C ASN A 119 2.50 -20.50 0.93
N CYS A 120 2.48 -19.45 0.11
CA CYS A 120 1.28 -18.66 -0.14
C CYS A 120 0.31 -19.41 -1.07
N ALA A 121 -0.99 -19.24 -0.83
CA ALA A 121 -1.99 -19.74 -1.76
C ALA A 121 -1.78 -19.12 -3.15
N ASN A 122 -2.11 -19.88 -4.18
CA ASN A 122 -1.95 -19.51 -5.58
C ASN A 122 -2.97 -18.46 -6.09
N GLU A 123 -3.47 -17.61 -5.19
CA GLU A 123 -4.54 -16.63 -5.41
C GLU A 123 -4.24 -15.70 -6.59
N PHE A 124 -3.00 -15.23 -6.71
CA PHE A 124 -2.58 -14.25 -7.72
C PHE A 124 -1.79 -14.84 -8.89
N MET A 125 -1.77 -16.17 -9.07
CA MET A 125 -1.06 -16.79 -10.20
C MET A 125 -1.59 -16.31 -11.56
N ASN A 126 -2.90 -16.15 -11.70
CA ASN A 126 -3.54 -15.73 -12.96
C ASN A 126 -3.18 -14.30 -13.35
N THR A 127 -2.74 -13.47 -12.40
CA THR A 127 -2.29 -12.10 -12.64
C THR A 127 -0.77 -11.99 -12.64
N SER A 128 -0.05 -13.12 -12.61
CA SER A 128 1.41 -13.15 -12.47
C SER A 128 1.92 -12.41 -11.23
N TYR A 129 1.14 -12.44 -10.13
CA TYR A 129 1.44 -11.80 -8.84
C TYR A 129 1.60 -10.27 -8.91
N VAL A 130 1.02 -9.63 -9.93
CA VAL A 130 0.83 -8.19 -10.00
C VAL A 130 -0.66 -7.92 -10.19
N ILE A 131 -1.23 -6.97 -9.47
CA ILE A 131 -2.66 -6.63 -9.57
C ILE A 131 -2.83 -5.13 -9.44
N ARG A 132 -3.85 -4.56 -10.10
CA ARG A 132 -4.26 -3.18 -9.85
C ARG A 132 -5.15 -3.15 -8.61
N GLY A 133 -5.00 -2.15 -7.76
CA GLY A 133 -5.64 -2.17 -6.44
C GLY A 133 -7.14 -2.33 -6.50
N ALA A 134 -7.84 -1.54 -7.32
CA ALA A 134 -9.29 -1.69 -7.45
C ALA A 134 -9.74 -3.01 -8.12
N ASP A 135 -8.88 -3.64 -8.94
CA ASP A 135 -9.16 -4.97 -9.51
C ASP A 135 -9.10 -6.05 -8.42
N TRP A 136 -8.32 -5.82 -7.36
CA TRP A 136 -8.31 -6.68 -6.17
C TRP A 136 -9.47 -6.35 -5.22
N TYR A 137 -9.49 -5.14 -4.67
CA TYR A 137 -10.59 -4.55 -3.91
C TYR A 137 -10.38 -3.04 -3.75
N GLU A 138 -11.47 -2.26 -3.83
CA GLU A 138 -11.36 -0.80 -3.72
C GLU A 138 -10.96 -0.35 -2.32
N ILE A 139 -9.99 0.56 -2.26
CA ILE A 139 -9.61 1.28 -1.05
C ILE A 139 -9.59 2.78 -1.30
N VAL A 140 -9.90 3.53 -0.25
CA VAL A 140 -10.08 4.98 -0.29
C VAL A 140 -9.14 5.59 0.72
N GLY A 141 -8.42 6.64 0.33
CA GLY A 141 -7.46 7.31 1.22
C GLY A 141 -6.22 6.47 1.51
N GLY A 142 -5.77 5.69 0.51
CA GLY A 142 -4.51 4.97 0.56
C GLY A 142 -3.30 5.90 0.36
N MET A 143 -2.15 5.50 0.90
CA MET A 143 -0.89 6.27 0.76
C MET A 143 -0.39 6.26 -0.69
N GLN A 144 -0.55 5.12 -1.35
CA GLN A 144 -0.10 4.84 -2.71
C GLN A 144 -0.63 5.87 -3.71
N ASP A 145 -1.96 5.98 -3.80
CA ASP A 145 -2.61 6.91 -4.72
C ASP A 145 -2.35 8.38 -4.32
N TYR A 146 -2.24 8.69 -3.02
CA TYR A 146 -1.89 10.03 -2.55
C TYR A 146 -0.51 10.48 -3.04
N GLY A 147 0.51 9.63 -2.94
CA GLY A 147 1.86 9.94 -3.42
C GLY A 147 1.88 10.26 -4.91
N TYR A 148 1.17 9.45 -5.70
CA TYR A 148 1.06 9.63 -7.15
C TYR A 148 0.34 10.93 -7.52
N PHE A 149 -0.87 11.17 -7.01
CA PHE A 149 -1.67 12.33 -7.41
C PHE A 149 -1.16 13.67 -6.87
N ASN A 150 -0.52 13.69 -5.70
CA ASN A 150 -0.06 14.94 -5.08
C ASN A 150 1.38 15.31 -5.44
N TYR A 151 2.25 14.33 -5.69
CA TYR A 151 3.68 14.57 -5.85
C TYR A 151 4.30 13.87 -7.07
N GLY A 152 3.54 13.08 -7.82
CA GLY A 152 4.05 12.31 -8.96
C GLY A 152 4.96 11.14 -8.54
N THR A 153 4.92 10.74 -7.27
CA THR A 153 5.71 9.61 -6.78
C THR A 153 5.10 8.31 -7.29
N ILE A 154 5.90 7.49 -7.98
CA ILE A 154 5.50 6.13 -8.35
C ILE A 154 5.61 5.25 -7.10
N GLU A 155 4.51 4.98 -6.41
CA GLU A 155 4.50 4.14 -5.22
C GLU A 155 3.84 2.78 -5.48
N LEU A 156 4.52 1.69 -5.10
CA LEU A 156 3.94 0.35 -5.10
C LEU A 156 3.50 -0.06 -3.69
N THR A 157 2.40 -0.78 -3.58
CA THR A 157 2.06 -1.52 -2.36
C THR A 157 2.51 -2.97 -2.53
N ILE A 158 3.45 -3.41 -1.71
CA ILE A 158 4.07 -4.74 -1.83
C ILE A 158 3.61 -5.62 -0.68
N GLU A 159 2.75 -6.59 -0.98
CA GLU A 159 2.33 -7.63 -0.04
C GLU A 159 3.40 -8.74 -0.02
N ILE A 160 4.16 -8.85 1.06
CA ILE A 160 5.36 -9.70 1.12
C ILE A 160 5.14 -11.07 1.75
N SER A 161 4.02 -11.30 2.43
CA SER A 161 3.76 -12.56 3.15
C SER A 161 2.27 -12.79 3.39
N CYS A 162 1.80 -14.02 3.18
CA CYS A 162 0.42 -14.40 3.52
C CYS A 162 0.16 -14.44 5.02
N CYS A 163 1.19 -14.78 5.81
CA CYS A 163 1.14 -14.59 7.26
C CYS A 163 1.51 -13.13 7.57
N LYS A 164 0.62 -12.39 8.23
CA LYS A 164 0.83 -10.98 8.59
C LYS A 164 2.01 -10.76 9.53
N TYR A 165 2.12 -11.58 10.59
CA TYR A 165 3.23 -11.53 11.53
C TYR A 165 3.79 -12.95 11.76
N PRO A 166 4.64 -13.46 10.85
CA PRO A 166 5.23 -14.80 10.95
C PRO A 166 6.26 -14.90 12.07
#